data_AF-A0A0J7KK95-F1
#
_entry.id   AF-A0A0J7KK95-F1
#
_cell.length_a   1.000
_cell.length_b   1.000
_cell.length_c   1.000
_cell.angle_alpha   90.00
_cell.angle_beta   90.00
_cell.angle_gamma   90.00
#
_symmetry.space_group_name_H-M   'P 1'
#
loop_
_entity.id
_entity.type
_entity.pdbx_description
1 polymer ?
#
loop_
_entity_poly.entity_id
_entity_poly.type
_entity_poly.pdbx_seq_one_letter_code
_entity_poly.pdbx_strand_id
1 'polypeptide(L)'
;MPLGYNHPAMLKALADPVNQKIIANRPALGVFPGKDWPNKLRNILLNKEVAPTGLSHITTMMCGSCSNENAFKNIFIWYAEKQRQGKPFTKDEIESCMINQIPGSPRYSIMSFKGGFHGRTLACLSTTHSKYIHKMDIPASDWPIASFPEYKYPLEDNVRENQREDKRCLAEVSFSHNS
;
A
#
# COMPACT_ATOMS: atom_id res chain seq x y z
N MET A 1 18.42 0.91 -7.63
CA MET A 1 18.70 2.10 -8.48
C MET A 1 18.16 1.81 -9.88
N PRO A 2 17.19 2.58 -10.41
CA PRO A 2 16.51 2.23 -11.66
C PRO A 2 17.41 2.30 -12.92
N LEU A 3 18.39 3.22 -12.94
CA LEU A 3 19.29 3.43 -14.08
C LEU A 3 20.77 3.13 -13.74
N GLY A 4 21.02 2.45 -12.63
CA GLY A 4 22.38 2.28 -12.09
C GLY A 4 22.95 3.54 -11.43
N TYR A 5 24.24 3.51 -11.11
CA TYR A 5 24.96 4.63 -10.50
C TYR A 5 25.50 5.60 -11.56
N ASN A 6 25.52 6.90 -11.25
CA ASN A 6 26.13 7.95 -12.10
C ASN A 6 25.64 7.97 -13.56
N HIS A 7 24.39 7.59 -13.81
CA HIS A 7 23.82 7.57 -15.17
C HIS A 7 23.93 8.97 -15.82
N PRO A 8 24.47 9.10 -17.05
CA PRO A 8 24.73 10.41 -17.67
C PRO A 8 23.50 11.33 -17.74
N ALA A 9 22.32 10.78 -17.99
CA ALA A 9 21.07 11.56 -18.03
C ALA A 9 20.70 12.14 -16.66
N MET A 10 21.00 11.44 -15.55
CA MET A 10 20.76 11.96 -14.20
C MET A 10 21.71 13.10 -13.87
N LEU A 11 22.99 12.95 -14.21
CA LEU A 11 23.98 14.01 -14.02
C LEU A 11 23.62 15.27 -14.82
N LYS A 12 23.15 15.11 -16.06
CA LYS A 12 22.63 16.21 -16.89
C LYS A 12 21.41 16.89 -16.26
N ALA A 13 20.46 16.12 -15.72
CA ALA A 13 19.28 16.68 -15.06
C ALA A 13 19.64 17.48 -13.80
N LEU A 14 20.67 17.06 -13.05
CA LEU A 14 21.17 17.77 -11.86
C LEU A 14 21.89 19.08 -12.20
N ALA A 15 22.54 19.15 -13.36
CA ALA A 15 23.21 20.36 -13.84
C ALA A 15 22.25 21.44 -14.36
N ASP A 16 20.98 21.10 -14.62
CA ASP A 16 19.97 22.04 -15.10
C ASP A 16 19.60 23.08 -14.02
N PRO A 17 19.76 24.40 -14.28
CA PRO A 17 19.46 25.47 -13.32
C PRO A 17 18.00 25.49 -12.84
N VAL A 18 17.05 25.01 -13.64
CA VAL A 18 15.63 24.90 -13.24
C VAL A 18 15.47 23.79 -12.20
N ASN A 19 16.09 22.63 -12.43
CA ASN A 19 16.03 21.51 -11.51
C ASN A 19 16.74 21.81 -10.18
N GLN A 20 17.86 22.56 -10.21
CA GLN A 20 18.54 22.99 -8.99
C GLN A 20 17.62 23.79 -8.05
N LYS A 21 16.79 24.68 -8.59
CA LYS A 21 15.79 25.43 -7.80
C LYS A 21 14.72 24.51 -7.21
N ILE A 22 14.26 23.50 -7.96
CA ILE A 22 13.28 22.52 -7.48
C ILE A 22 13.87 21.67 -6.34
N ILE A 23 15.14 21.27 -6.46
CA ILE A 23 15.84 20.47 -5.45
C ILE A 23 16.06 21.28 -4.16
N ALA A 24 16.46 22.55 -4.29
CA ALA A 24 16.71 23.42 -3.13
C ALA A 24 15.43 23.77 -2.35
N ASN A 25 14.26 23.72 -2.99
CA ASN A 25 12.99 24.11 -2.40
C ASN A 25 12.04 22.92 -2.32
N ARG A 26 12.00 22.23 -1.18
CA ARG A 26 11.10 21.09 -0.96
C ARG A 26 9.74 21.58 -0.43
N PRO A 27 8.67 21.60 -1.24
CA PRO A 27 7.37 22.12 -0.81
C PRO A 27 6.58 21.10 0.03
N ALA A 28 5.64 21.62 0.83
CA ALA A 28 4.52 20.84 1.35
C ALA A 28 3.50 20.60 0.23
N LEU A 29 3.68 19.53 -0.55
CA LEU A 29 2.92 19.25 -1.79
C LEU A 29 1.39 19.19 -1.62
N GLY A 30 0.89 18.89 -0.42
CA GLY A 30 -0.55 18.87 -0.14
C GLY A 30 -1.19 20.25 -0.04
N VAL A 31 -0.40 21.33 0.11
CA VAL A 31 -0.90 22.70 0.34
C VAL A 31 -0.29 23.68 -0.65
N PHE A 32 1.02 23.61 -0.88
CA PHE A 32 1.77 24.53 -1.74
C PHE A 32 2.53 23.78 -2.85
N PRO A 33 1.85 23.04 -3.74
CA PRO A 33 2.51 22.37 -4.84
C PRO A 33 3.14 23.37 -5.82
N GLY A 34 4.26 22.99 -6.43
CA GLY A 34 4.84 23.77 -7.52
C GLY A 34 3.88 23.86 -8.71
N LYS A 35 3.93 24.96 -9.46
CA LYS A 35 3.02 25.25 -10.61
C LYS A 35 2.91 24.08 -11.60
N ASP A 36 4.01 23.41 -11.89
CA ASP A 36 4.08 22.31 -12.88
C ASP A 36 3.80 20.92 -12.29
N TRP A 37 3.54 20.82 -10.99
CA TRP A 37 3.34 19.54 -10.31
C TRP A 37 2.20 18.69 -10.89
N PRO A 38 0.99 19.23 -11.18
CA PRO A 38 -0.09 18.43 -11.76
C PRO A 38 0.26 17.86 -13.14
N ASN A 39 1.01 18.60 -13.95
CA ASN A 39 1.44 18.14 -15.28
C ASN A 39 2.49 17.04 -15.17
N LYS A 40 3.46 17.18 -14.25
CA LYS A 40 4.44 16.11 -13.96
C LYS A 40 3.75 14.82 -13.53
N LEU A 41 2.76 14.89 -12.64
CA LEU A 41 1.99 13.71 -12.24
C LEU A 41 1.28 13.06 -13.42
N ARG A 42 0.58 13.85 -14.25
CA ARG A 42 -0.14 13.35 -15.43
C ARG A 42 0.78 12.70 -16.46
N ASN A 43 1.88 13.36 -16.78
CA ASN A 43 2.74 12.97 -17.89
C ASN A 43 3.69 11.82 -17.53
N ILE A 44 4.00 11.63 -16.24
CA ILE A 44 4.96 10.64 -15.77
C ILE A 44 4.24 9.46 -15.11
N LEU A 45 3.48 9.72 -14.04
CA LEU A 45 2.95 8.65 -13.18
C LEU A 45 1.55 8.19 -13.59
N LEU A 46 0.75 9.05 -14.23
CA LEU A 46 -0.54 8.71 -14.84
C LEU A 46 -0.43 8.54 -16.37
N ASN A 47 0.79 8.43 -16.91
CA ASN A 47 0.99 8.11 -18.31
C ASN A 47 0.36 6.74 -18.61
N LYS A 48 -0.33 6.59 -19.74
CA LYS A 48 -1.02 5.34 -20.13
C LYS A 48 -0.10 4.13 -20.21
N GLU A 49 1.20 4.34 -20.45
CA GLU A 49 2.21 3.27 -20.50
C GLU A 49 2.65 2.78 -19.11
N VAL A 50 2.39 3.57 -18.06
CA VAL A 50 2.85 3.31 -16.69
C VAL A 50 1.68 3.04 -15.74
N ALA A 51 0.57 3.77 -15.92
CA ALA A 51 -0.60 3.68 -15.06
C ALA A 51 -1.34 2.35 -15.27
N PRO A 52 -1.64 1.59 -14.20
CA PRO A 52 -2.43 0.38 -14.31
C PRO A 52 -3.83 0.67 -14.88
N THR A 53 -4.34 -0.25 -15.70
CA THR A 53 -5.67 -0.13 -16.31
C THR A 53 -6.75 0.03 -15.23
N GLY A 54 -7.62 1.03 -15.42
CA GLY A 54 -8.72 1.33 -14.50
C GLY A 54 -8.34 2.20 -13.30
N LEU A 55 -7.05 2.50 -13.07
CA LEU A 55 -6.61 3.37 -11.98
C LEU A 55 -6.24 4.77 -12.48
N SER A 56 -7.12 5.74 -12.28
CA SER A 56 -6.99 7.12 -12.77
C SER A 56 -6.54 8.14 -11.72
N HIS A 57 -6.42 7.73 -10.45
CA HIS A 57 -6.09 8.60 -9.33
C HIS A 57 -4.69 8.31 -8.80
N ILE A 58 -4.01 9.34 -8.29
CA ILE A 58 -2.67 9.21 -7.72
C ILE A 58 -2.49 10.09 -6.48
N THR A 59 -1.84 9.51 -5.48
CA THR A 59 -1.34 10.23 -4.32
C THR A 59 0.12 9.84 -4.10
N THR A 60 1.03 10.81 -4.16
CA THR A 60 2.46 10.55 -3.98
C THR A 60 2.85 10.43 -2.52
N MET A 61 3.69 9.44 -2.20
CA MET A 61 4.23 9.18 -0.87
C MET A 61 5.75 9.06 -0.96
N MET A 62 6.43 9.23 0.18
CA MET A 62 7.90 9.31 0.21
C MET A 62 8.60 7.95 0.10
N CYS A 63 7.98 6.88 0.58
CA CYS A 63 8.55 5.53 0.59
C CYS A 63 7.46 4.46 0.49
N GLY A 64 7.87 3.19 0.37
CA GLY A 64 6.94 2.06 0.30
C GLY A 64 6.05 1.93 1.53
N SER A 65 6.58 2.10 2.75
CA SER A 65 5.79 1.96 3.98
C SER A 65 4.66 2.99 4.05
N CYS A 66 4.95 4.28 3.84
CA CYS A 66 3.90 5.30 3.89
C CYS A 66 2.94 5.23 2.68
N SER A 67 3.39 4.66 1.55
CA SER A 67 2.50 4.30 0.44
C SER A 67 1.47 3.27 0.89
N ASN A 68 1.91 2.18 1.51
CA ASN A 68 1.03 1.11 1.99
C ASN A 68 0.12 1.57 3.14
N GLU A 69 0.61 2.34 4.12
CA GLU A 69 -0.26 2.83 5.20
C GLU A 69 -1.36 3.75 4.70
N ASN A 70 -1.06 4.64 3.74
CA ASN A 70 -2.10 5.49 3.17
C ASN A 70 -3.04 4.69 2.26
N ALA A 71 -2.55 3.65 1.57
CA ALA A 71 -3.42 2.72 0.85
C ALA A 71 -4.39 2.01 1.82
N PHE A 72 -3.91 1.52 2.98
CA PHE A 72 -4.77 0.90 4.00
C PHE A 72 -5.82 1.88 4.51
N LYS A 73 -5.43 3.12 4.85
CA LYS A 73 -6.39 4.16 5.26
C LYS A 73 -7.44 4.45 4.19
N ASN A 74 -7.04 4.55 2.92
CA ASN A 74 -7.98 4.76 1.83
C ASN A 74 -8.96 3.60 1.68
N ILE A 75 -8.50 2.35 1.83
CA ILE A 75 -9.35 1.15 1.82
C ILE A 75 -10.33 1.18 3.00
N PHE A 76 -9.88 1.51 4.21
CA PHE A 76 -10.74 1.60 5.39
C PHE A 76 -11.79 2.71 5.25
N ILE A 77 -11.42 3.89 4.76
CA ILE A 77 -12.35 5.00 4.50
C ILE A 77 -13.38 4.59 3.44
N TRP A 78 -12.94 3.97 2.34
CA TRP A 78 -13.83 3.48 1.29
C TRP A 78 -14.81 2.43 1.81
N TYR A 79 -14.33 1.47 2.62
CA TYR A 79 -15.18 0.44 3.20
C TYR A 79 -16.18 1.04 4.20
N ALA A 80 -15.73 1.95 5.07
CA ALA A 80 -16.60 2.66 6.00
C ALA A 80 -17.68 3.46 5.25
N GLU A 81 -17.32 4.14 4.16
CA GLU A 81 -18.28 4.89 3.34
C GLU A 81 -19.31 3.97 2.69
N LYS A 82 -18.89 2.80 2.18
CA LYS A 82 -19.81 1.78 1.69
C LYS A 82 -20.82 1.33 2.75
N GLN A 83 -20.38 1.14 4.00
CA GLN A 83 -21.27 0.77 5.12
C GLN A 83 -22.19 1.93 5.53
N ARG A 84 -21.66 3.16 5.51
CA ARG A 84 -22.39 4.38 5.89
C ARG A 84 -23.46 4.77 4.88
N GLN A 85 -23.28 4.41 3.60
CA GLN A 85 -24.22 4.70 2.50
C GLN A 85 -24.56 6.20 2.38
N GLY A 86 -23.56 7.06 2.50
CA GLY A 86 -23.73 8.52 2.38
C GLY A 86 -24.39 9.22 3.58
N LYS A 87 -24.71 8.50 4.67
CA LYS A 87 -25.19 9.13 5.92
C LYS A 87 -24.10 10.04 6.50
N PRO A 88 -24.45 11.14 7.20
CA PRO A 88 -23.46 11.95 7.91
C PRO A 88 -22.82 11.19 9.08
N PHE A 89 -21.65 11.63 9.53
CA PHE A 89 -21.05 11.13 10.77
C PHE A 89 -21.93 11.46 11.98
N THR A 90 -22.06 10.49 12.88
CA THR A 90 -22.75 10.69 14.16
C THR A 90 -21.85 11.39 15.17
N LYS A 91 -22.44 12.02 16.18
CA LYS A 91 -21.69 12.63 17.29
C LYS A 91 -20.82 11.60 18.01
N ASP A 92 -21.36 10.39 18.24
CA ASP A 92 -20.66 9.29 18.89
C ASP A 92 -19.44 8.82 18.07
N GLU A 93 -19.55 8.70 16.75
CA GLU A 93 -18.40 8.40 15.87
C GLU A 93 -17.31 9.48 15.95
N ILE A 94 -17.70 10.76 15.99
CA ILE A 94 -16.76 11.89 16.07
C ILE A 94 -16.05 11.90 17.43
N GLU A 95 -16.76 11.66 18.53
CA GLU A 95 -16.20 11.70 19.88
C GLU A 95 -15.34 10.47 20.18
N SER A 96 -15.81 9.27 19.81
CA SER A 96 -15.10 8.01 20.07
C SER A 96 -13.82 7.84 19.23
N CYS A 97 -13.78 8.37 17.99
CA CYS A 97 -12.58 8.25 17.15
C CYS A 97 -11.36 8.95 17.76
N MET A 98 -11.58 10.08 18.45
CA MET A 98 -10.53 10.89 19.07
C MET A 98 -9.84 10.20 20.26
N ILE A 99 -10.46 9.14 20.80
CA ILE A 99 -9.92 8.33 21.90
C ILE A 99 -9.72 6.87 21.50
N ASN A 100 -9.64 6.58 20.19
CA ASN A 100 -9.41 5.25 19.62
C ASN A 100 -10.49 4.20 19.96
N GLN A 101 -11.74 4.62 20.16
CA GLN A 101 -12.87 3.74 20.48
C GLN A 101 -13.84 3.60 19.31
N ILE A 102 -14.64 2.53 19.34
CA ILE A 102 -15.78 2.37 18.44
C ILE A 102 -16.93 3.29 18.90
N PRO A 103 -17.82 3.71 17.97
CA PRO A 103 -17.85 3.39 16.54
C PRO A 103 -16.86 4.17 15.67
N GLY A 104 -16.24 5.24 16.18
CA GLY A 104 -15.40 6.16 15.42
C GLY A 104 -14.10 5.57 14.86
N SER A 105 -13.51 4.61 15.58
CA SER A 105 -12.33 3.85 15.16
C SER A 105 -12.69 2.38 14.97
N PRO A 106 -13.24 1.98 13.81
CA PRO A 106 -13.75 0.63 13.56
C PRO A 106 -12.62 -0.42 13.57
N ARG A 107 -12.96 -1.64 13.99
CA ARG A 107 -12.04 -2.79 14.05
C ARG A 107 -11.94 -3.51 12.70
N TYR A 108 -11.58 -2.79 11.64
CA TYR A 108 -11.30 -3.39 10.35
C TYR A 108 -9.94 -4.05 10.30
N SER A 109 -9.73 -4.89 9.29
CA SER A 109 -8.49 -5.61 9.06
C SER A 109 -8.06 -5.57 7.59
N ILE A 110 -6.76 -5.77 7.36
CA ILE A 110 -6.20 -6.01 6.03
C ILE A 110 -5.66 -7.43 6.01
N MET A 111 -6.23 -8.27 5.15
CA MET A 111 -5.69 -9.61 4.92
C MET A 111 -4.33 -9.51 4.22
N SER A 112 -3.38 -10.32 4.69
CA SER A 112 -2.02 -10.39 4.15
C SER A 112 -1.58 -11.84 3.96
N PHE A 113 -0.42 -12.05 3.33
CA PHE A 113 0.08 -13.39 3.02
C PHE A 113 1.33 -13.75 3.83
N LYS A 114 1.43 -15.02 4.24
CA LYS A 114 2.69 -15.60 4.74
C LYS A 114 3.82 -15.35 3.73
N GLY A 115 5.01 -15.00 4.21
CA GLY A 115 6.15 -14.63 3.37
C GLY A 115 6.13 -13.18 2.85
N GLY A 116 5.02 -12.45 2.97
CA GLY A 116 4.88 -11.08 2.46
C GLY A 116 5.79 -10.05 3.16
N PHE A 117 6.14 -8.97 2.44
CA PHE A 117 6.88 -7.83 2.99
C PHE A 117 6.27 -6.51 2.48
N HIS A 118 5.63 -5.76 3.37
CA HIS A 118 4.91 -4.53 3.04
C HIS A 118 5.48 -3.28 3.75
N GLY A 119 6.54 -3.43 4.53
CA GLY A 119 7.21 -2.32 5.20
C GLY A 119 7.42 -2.59 6.68
N ARG A 120 7.79 -1.56 7.43
CA ARG A 120 8.23 -1.69 8.84
C ARG A 120 7.56 -0.72 9.81
N THR A 121 6.70 0.17 9.33
CA THR A 121 5.80 0.94 10.20
C THR A 121 4.69 0.02 10.71
N LEU A 122 4.07 0.32 11.86
CA LEU A 122 3.26 -0.66 12.62
C LEU A 122 2.18 -1.38 11.80
N ALA A 123 1.41 -0.66 10.97
CA ALA A 123 0.37 -1.29 10.15
C ALA A 123 0.98 -2.11 9.00
N CYS A 124 2.03 -1.61 8.36
CA CYS A 124 2.77 -2.36 7.34
C CYS A 124 3.49 -3.59 7.90
N LEU A 125 3.93 -3.52 9.16
CA LEU A 125 4.59 -4.63 9.83
C LEU A 125 3.59 -5.69 10.26
N SER A 126 2.37 -5.30 10.62
CA SER A 126 1.26 -6.21 10.88
C SER A 126 0.93 -7.06 9.65
N THR A 127 1.08 -6.51 8.44
CA THR A 127 0.92 -7.25 7.18
C THR A 127 2.21 -7.90 6.65
N THR A 128 3.37 -7.65 7.25
CA THR A 128 4.66 -8.25 6.85
C THR A 128 4.90 -9.56 7.59
N HIS A 129 5.19 -10.66 6.89
CA HIS A 129 5.40 -11.99 7.46
C HIS A 129 6.64 -12.68 6.88
N SER A 130 7.73 -11.91 6.79
CA SER A 130 8.95 -12.30 6.08
C SER A 130 9.98 -13.04 6.94
N LYS A 131 10.38 -12.47 8.09
CA LYS A 131 11.36 -13.04 9.03
C LYS A 131 10.99 -12.64 10.46
N TYR A 132 11.24 -13.53 11.43
CA TYR A 132 10.91 -13.26 12.84
C TYR A 132 11.61 -11.99 13.36
N ILE A 133 12.87 -11.76 12.97
CA ILE A 133 13.68 -10.62 13.42
C ILE A 133 13.16 -9.27 12.92
N HIS A 134 12.26 -9.27 11.94
CA HIS A 134 11.57 -8.05 11.52
C HIS A 134 10.41 -7.68 12.45
N LYS A 135 9.84 -8.65 13.19
CA LYS A 135 8.58 -8.51 13.93
C LYS A 135 8.71 -8.61 15.46
N MET A 136 9.73 -9.32 15.95
CA MET A 136 9.93 -9.56 17.38
C MET A 136 9.88 -8.24 18.16
N ASP A 137 9.27 -8.27 19.35
CA ASP A 137 9.15 -7.15 20.29
C ASP A 137 8.34 -5.93 19.81
N ILE A 138 7.65 -6.02 18.65
CA ILE A 138 6.84 -4.93 18.10
C ILE A 138 5.35 -5.31 18.16
N PRO A 139 4.47 -4.46 18.73
CA PRO A 139 3.03 -4.69 18.71
C PRO A 139 2.49 -4.85 17.29
N ALA A 140 1.55 -5.78 17.11
CA ALA A 140 0.92 -6.08 15.83
C ALA A 140 -0.61 -6.10 15.96
N SER A 141 -1.30 -5.85 14.86
CA SER A 141 -2.74 -6.03 14.76
C SER A 141 -3.08 -7.51 14.54
N ASP A 142 -4.18 -7.96 15.16
CA ASP A 142 -4.76 -9.29 14.93
C ASP A 142 -5.55 -9.28 13.60
N TRP A 143 -4.82 -9.30 12.49
CA TRP A 143 -5.36 -9.28 11.13
C TRP A 143 -5.13 -10.64 10.44
N PRO A 144 -6.04 -11.06 9.53
CA PRO A 144 -5.96 -12.39 8.93
C PRO A 144 -4.73 -12.56 8.03
N ILE A 145 -4.13 -13.74 8.10
CA ILE A 145 -2.90 -14.11 7.37
C ILE A 145 -3.18 -15.38 6.57
N ALA A 146 -3.27 -15.24 5.24
CA ALA A 146 -3.48 -16.36 4.32
C ALA A 146 -2.16 -17.00 3.88
N SER A 147 -2.20 -18.27 3.46
CA SER A 147 -1.04 -18.92 2.84
C SER A 147 -0.85 -18.44 1.40
N PHE A 148 0.40 -18.16 1.01
CA PHE A 148 0.76 -17.93 -0.40
C PHE A 148 1.18 -19.26 -1.05
N PRO A 149 0.80 -19.57 -2.30
CA PRO A 149 1.14 -20.84 -2.93
C PRO A 149 2.64 -21.09 -3.01
N GLU A 150 3.10 -22.22 -2.49
CA GLU A 150 4.49 -22.68 -2.59
C GLU A 150 4.63 -23.70 -3.72
N TYR A 151 5.06 -23.23 -4.89
CA TYR A 151 5.19 -24.08 -6.06
C TYR A 151 6.42 -24.98 -6.02
N LYS A 152 6.24 -26.21 -6.50
CA LYS A 152 7.32 -27.14 -6.81
C LYS A 152 7.84 -26.90 -8.23
N TYR A 153 9.14 -27.06 -8.40
CA TYR A 153 9.87 -26.84 -9.65
C TYR A 153 10.62 -28.13 -10.05
N PRO A 154 10.79 -28.41 -11.36
CA PRO A 154 10.29 -27.65 -12.53
C PRO A 154 8.76 -27.58 -12.59
N LEU A 155 8.21 -26.49 -13.13
CA LEU A 155 6.76 -26.22 -13.06
C LEU A 155 5.97 -27.23 -13.89
N GLU A 156 6.52 -27.63 -15.02
CA GLU A 156 5.94 -28.53 -16.01
C GLU A 156 5.74 -29.95 -15.43
N ASP A 157 6.64 -30.37 -14.54
CA ASP A 157 6.61 -31.70 -13.90
C ASP A 157 5.70 -31.76 -12.67
N ASN A 158 5.29 -30.60 -12.13
CA ASN A 158 4.56 -30.50 -10.85
C ASN A 158 3.19 -29.79 -11.00
N VAL A 159 2.60 -29.78 -12.21
CA VAL A 159 1.33 -29.09 -12.49
C VAL A 159 0.22 -29.53 -11.55
N ARG A 160 0.10 -30.84 -11.28
CA ARG A 160 -0.96 -31.37 -10.39
C ARG A 160 -0.77 -30.89 -8.96
N GLU A 161 0.45 -30.95 -8.45
CA GLU A 161 0.81 -30.53 -7.09
C GLU A 161 0.56 -29.03 -6.91
N ASN A 162 0.98 -28.22 -7.88
CA ASN A 162 0.83 -26.76 -7.85
C ASN A 162 -0.64 -26.33 -7.96
N GLN A 163 -1.44 -26.99 -8.82
CA GLN A 163 -2.90 -26.75 -8.88
C GLN A 163 -3.60 -27.14 -7.57
N ARG A 164 -3.15 -28.20 -6.90
CA ARG A 164 -3.69 -28.58 -5.58
C ARG A 164 -3.32 -27.54 -4.52
N GLU A 165 -2.11 -27.00 -4.59
CA GLU A 165 -1.64 -25.95 -3.70
C GLU A 165 -2.45 -24.65 -3.89
N ASP A 166 -2.71 -24.24 -5.12
CA ASP A 166 -3.59 -23.08 -5.40
C ASP A 166 -4.97 -23.26 -4.76
N LYS A 167 -5.59 -24.44 -4.96
CA LYS A 167 -6.91 -24.75 -4.38
C LYS A 167 -6.89 -24.71 -2.86
N ARG A 168 -5.81 -25.19 -2.22
CA ARG A 168 -5.63 -25.16 -0.77
C ARG A 168 -5.57 -23.72 -0.25
N CYS A 169 -4.72 -22.88 -0.86
CA CYS A 169 -4.59 -21.46 -0.49
C CYS A 169 -5.89 -20.67 -0.70
N LEU A 170 -6.61 -20.91 -1.80
CA LEU A 170 -7.90 -20.25 -2.07
C LEU A 170 -9.00 -20.67 -1.09
N ALA A 171 -9.02 -21.93 -0.67
CA ALA A 171 -9.99 -22.42 0.30
C ALA A 171 -9.85 -21.70 1.65
N GLU A 172 -8.62 -21.50 2.14
CA GLU A 172 -8.36 -20.79 3.42
C GLU A 172 -9.01 -19.40 3.44
N VAL A 173 -8.88 -18.64 2.35
CA VAL A 173 -9.44 -17.28 2.24
C VAL A 173 -10.97 -17.27 2.15
N SER A 174 -11.55 -18.28 1.49
CA SER A 174 -13.00 -18.36 1.25
C SER A 174 -13.78 -18.66 2.54
N PHE A 175 -13.23 -19.47 3.45
CA PHE A 175 -13.87 -19.80 4.71
C PHE A 175 -13.88 -18.64 5.72
N SER A 176 -12.85 -17.80 5.73
CA SER A 176 -12.76 -16.62 6.62
C SER A 176 -13.77 -15.51 6.30
N HIS A 177 -14.53 -15.61 5.20
CA HIS A 177 -15.58 -14.65 4.84
C HIS A 177 -16.96 -15.02 5.41
N ASN A 178 -17.14 -16.26 5.90
CA ASN A 178 -18.41 -16.81 6.38
C ASN A 178 -18.46 -17.05 7.90
N SER A 179 -17.44 -16.62 8.62
CA SER A 179 -17.30 -16.71 10.09
C SER A 179 -17.09 -15.31 10.66
#